data_AF-A0A963M8T9-F1
#
_entry.id   AF-A0A963M8T9-F1
#
_cell.length_a   1.000
_cell.length_b   1.000
_cell.length_c   1.000
_cell.angle_alpha   90.00
_cell.angle_beta   90.00
_cell.angle_gamma   90.00
#
_symmetry.space_group_name_H-M   'P 1'
#
loop_
_entity.id
_entity.type
_entity.pdbx_description
1 polymer ?
#
loop_
_entity_poly.entity_id
_entity_poly.type
_entity_poly.pdbx_seq_one_letter_code
_entity_poly.pdbx_strand_id
1 'polypeptide(L)'
;MAVGKEIRGKIKSVENTKKITKAMEMVAASKMRKAQDRMRAARPYAEKVRNIATNLGEANPEYVHPFMKSNDVKKAGVIVVTTDKGLCGGMNTNVLRAVTARLRELQAQGMSTDAVAIGNKGLGFLTRIGAKVVSHVTQLGDTPHLEKLIGPVKVLLDEYAKGELSTVYIAYTRFENTMRQESVIEQLLPLSVEKMQQETRDSGTQHSWDYIYEPDAQSVIDDLLVR
;
A
#
# COMPACT_ATOMS: atom_id res chain seq x y z
N MET A 1 -25.14 -49.61 -13.81
CA MET A 1 -25.92 -48.35 -13.96
C MET A 1 -25.51 -47.21 -13.01
N ALA A 2 -24.64 -47.42 -12.01
CA ALA A 2 -24.20 -46.34 -11.09
C ALA A 2 -23.27 -45.30 -11.76
N VAL A 3 -22.32 -45.75 -12.59
CA VAL A 3 -21.27 -44.92 -13.20
C VAL A 3 -21.84 -43.81 -14.11
N GLY A 4 -22.88 -44.10 -14.92
CA GLY A 4 -23.47 -43.12 -15.83
C GLY A 4 -24.31 -42.03 -15.15
N LYS A 5 -24.82 -42.27 -13.94
CA LYS A 5 -25.52 -41.27 -13.12
C LYS A 5 -24.52 -40.34 -12.44
N GLU A 6 -23.42 -40.88 -11.94
CA GLU A 6 -22.32 -40.11 -11.35
C GLU A 6 -21.64 -39.19 -12.38
N ILE A 7 -21.36 -39.67 -13.60
CA ILE A 7 -20.79 -38.86 -14.67
C ILE A 7 -21.70 -37.67 -15.01
N ARG A 8 -23.02 -37.91 -15.16
CA ARG A 8 -24.00 -36.82 -15.38
C ARG A 8 -24.03 -35.83 -14.22
N GLY A 9 -23.90 -36.32 -12.98
CA GLY A 9 -23.76 -35.46 -11.80
C GLY A 9 -22.52 -34.56 -11.85
N LYS A 10 -21.36 -35.12 -12.20
CA LYS A 10 -20.10 -34.36 -12.37
C LYS A 10 -20.21 -33.32 -13.48
N ILE A 11 -20.79 -33.67 -14.63
CA ILE A 11 -21.02 -32.73 -15.73
C ILE A 11 -21.85 -31.54 -15.26
N LYS A 12 -23.00 -31.79 -14.62
CA LYS A 12 -23.86 -30.71 -14.09
C LYS A 12 -23.13 -29.85 -13.05
N SER A 13 -22.31 -30.45 -12.20
CA SER A 13 -21.49 -29.71 -11.23
C SER A 13 -20.50 -28.78 -11.91
N VAL A 14 -19.76 -29.26 -12.91
CA VAL A 14 -18.77 -28.46 -13.65
C VAL A 14 -19.45 -27.35 -14.46
N GLU A 15 -20.60 -27.62 -15.08
CA GLU A 15 -21.40 -26.60 -15.78
C GLU A 15 -21.87 -25.50 -14.83
N ASN A 16 -22.31 -25.85 -13.62
CA ASN A 16 -22.68 -24.88 -12.61
C ASN A 16 -21.48 -24.04 -12.16
N THR A 17 -20.33 -24.67 -11.88
CA THR A 17 -19.10 -23.94 -11.56
C THR A 17 -18.70 -22.99 -12.68
N LYS A 18 -18.77 -23.42 -13.96
CA LYS A 18 -18.51 -22.58 -15.14
C LYS A 18 -19.40 -21.34 -15.20
N LYS A 19 -20.71 -21.50 -14.92
CA LYS A 19 -21.66 -20.38 -14.90
C LYS A 19 -21.34 -19.39 -13.78
N ILE A 20 -21.03 -19.90 -12.58
CA ILE A 20 -20.68 -19.08 -11.41
C ILE A 20 -19.39 -18.30 -11.69
N THR A 21 -18.34 -18.95 -12.16
CA THR A 21 -17.07 -18.28 -12.45
C THR A 21 -17.22 -17.24 -13.56
N LYS A 22 -18.04 -17.51 -14.59
CA LYS A 22 -18.33 -16.53 -15.64
C LYS A 22 -19.07 -15.30 -15.09
N ALA A 23 -20.04 -15.50 -14.21
CA ALA A 23 -20.72 -14.38 -13.55
C ALA A 23 -19.75 -13.57 -12.68
N MET A 24 -18.89 -14.24 -11.92
CA MET A 24 -17.87 -13.58 -11.09
C MET A 24 -16.87 -12.78 -11.93
N GLU A 25 -16.43 -13.31 -13.08
CA GLU A 25 -15.56 -12.62 -14.03
C GLU A 25 -16.20 -11.31 -14.51
N MET A 26 -17.48 -11.34 -14.92
CA MET A 26 -18.20 -10.14 -15.37
C MET A 26 -18.35 -9.10 -14.26
N VAL A 27 -18.66 -9.54 -13.04
CA VAL A 27 -18.75 -8.66 -11.87
C VAL A 27 -17.39 -8.05 -11.54
N ALA A 28 -16.32 -8.84 -11.58
CA ALA A 28 -14.96 -8.39 -11.31
C ALA A 28 -14.50 -7.36 -12.37
N ALA A 29 -14.79 -7.60 -13.64
CA ALA A 29 -14.48 -6.65 -14.72
C ALA A 29 -15.18 -5.29 -14.52
N SER A 30 -16.46 -5.29 -14.13
CA SER A 30 -17.19 -4.06 -13.82
C SER A 30 -16.58 -3.30 -12.63
N LYS A 31 -16.20 -4.01 -11.56
CA LYS A 31 -15.56 -3.43 -10.37
C LYS A 31 -14.17 -2.89 -10.67
N MET A 32 -13.39 -3.61 -11.46
CA MET A 32 -12.05 -3.21 -11.89
C MET A 32 -12.07 -1.87 -12.62
N ARG A 33 -13.01 -1.69 -13.56
CA ARG A 33 -13.18 -0.41 -14.26
C ARG A 33 -13.45 0.74 -13.29
N LYS A 34 -14.41 0.56 -12.37
CA LYS A 34 -14.71 1.56 -11.33
C LYS A 34 -13.51 1.87 -10.44
N ALA A 35 -12.71 0.86 -10.09
CA ALA A 35 -11.50 1.04 -9.30
C ALA A 35 -10.41 1.81 -10.06
N GLN A 36 -10.23 1.55 -11.35
CA GLN A 36 -9.30 2.29 -12.21
C GLN A 36 -9.69 3.77 -12.31
N ASP A 37 -10.98 4.05 -12.51
CA ASP A 37 -11.47 5.43 -12.63
C ASP A 37 -11.21 6.22 -11.33
N ARG A 38 -11.43 5.59 -10.17
CA ARG A 38 -11.10 6.18 -8.86
C ARG A 38 -9.61 6.38 -8.66
N MET A 39 -8.78 5.41 -9.06
CA MET A 39 -7.32 5.53 -8.98
C MET A 39 -6.83 6.69 -9.82
N ARG A 40 -7.34 6.86 -11.06
CA ARG A 40 -6.99 7.99 -11.93
C ARG A 40 -7.41 9.33 -11.34
N ALA A 41 -8.58 9.40 -10.69
CA ALA A 41 -9.04 10.61 -10.02
C ALA A 41 -8.20 10.98 -8.78
N ALA A 42 -7.63 9.99 -8.09
CA ALA A 42 -6.80 10.21 -6.90
C ALA A 42 -5.34 10.59 -7.22
N ARG A 43 -4.81 10.20 -8.39
CA ARG A 43 -3.40 10.47 -8.77
C ARG A 43 -3.02 11.96 -8.73
N PRO A 44 -3.81 12.90 -9.30
CA PRO A 44 -3.45 14.31 -9.28
C PRO A 44 -3.27 14.89 -7.88
N TYR A 45 -4.05 14.40 -6.90
CA TYR A 45 -3.90 14.81 -5.51
C TYR A 45 -2.54 14.36 -4.95
N ALA A 46 -2.21 13.07 -5.08
CA ALA A 46 -0.94 12.52 -4.59
C ALA A 46 0.28 13.18 -5.26
N GLU A 47 0.24 13.40 -6.58
CA GLU A 47 1.30 14.08 -7.33
C GLU A 47 1.47 15.53 -6.87
N LYS A 48 0.36 16.27 -6.65
CA LYS A 48 0.44 17.67 -6.22
C LYS A 48 0.95 17.80 -4.78
N VAL A 49 0.49 16.94 -3.87
CA VAL A 49 0.98 16.87 -2.48
C VAL A 49 2.48 16.56 -2.47
N ARG A 50 2.93 15.59 -3.28
CA ARG A 50 4.35 15.26 -3.44
C ARG A 50 5.15 16.46 -3.94
N ASN A 51 4.69 17.14 -4.99
CA ASN A 51 5.39 18.31 -5.53
C ASN A 51 5.48 19.47 -4.52
N ILE A 52 4.42 19.72 -3.74
CA ILE A 52 4.45 20.73 -2.68
C ILE A 52 5.45 20.33 -1.59
N ALA A 53 5.44 19.06 -1.17
CA ALA A 53 6.39 18.55 -0.19
C ALA A 53 7.86 18.63 -0.67
N THR A 54 8.11 18.38 -1.96
CA THR A 54 9.45 18.55 -2.58
C THR A 54 9.88 20.01 -2.55
N ASN A 55 9.07 20.92 -3.10
CA ASN A 55 9.41 22.34 -3.18
C ASN A 55 9.64 22.95 -1.79
N LEU A 56 8.86 22.51 -0.80
CA LEU A 56 8.94 23.03 0.55
C LEU A 56 10.15 22.50 1.32
N GLY A 57 10.56 21.25 1.06
CA GLY A 57 11.82 20.71 1.55
C GLY A 57 13.05 21.42 0.97
N GLU A 58 12.95 22.00 -0.23
CA GLU A 58 14.00 22.84 -0.82
C GLU A 58 14.01 24.26 -0.25
N ALA A 59 12.83 24.85 -0.01
CA ALA A 59 12.68 26.25 0.39
C ALA A 59 13.04 26.55 1.85
N ASN A 60 12.92 25.59 2.77
CA ASN A 60 13.20 25.79 4.20
C ASN A 60 14.20 24.77 4.77
N PRO A 61 15.52 25.01 4.65
CA PRO A 61 16.55 24.12 5.19
C PRO A 61 16.58 24.04 6.73
N GLU A 62 16.02 25.04 7.42
CA GLU A 62 16.09 25.15 8.89
C GLU A 62 15.12 24.21 9.61
N TYR A 63 13.98 23.84 8.98
CA TYR A 63 13.00 22.93 9.56
C TYR A 63 12.97 21.59 8.81
N VAL A 64 13.41 20.54 9.50
CA VAL A 64 13.36 19.16 9.00
C VAL A 64 12.23 18.41 9.70
N HIS A 65 11.19 18.06 8.94
CA HIS A 65 10.06 17.27 9.44
C HIS A 65 10.53 15.89 9.94
N PRO A 66 9.93 15.31 11.00
CA PRO A 66 10.28 13.97 11.49
C PRO A 66 10.34 12.89 10.40
N PHE A 67 9.41 12.93 9.43
CA PHE A 67 9.37 11.98 8.30
C PHE A 67 10.53 12.09 7.29
N MET A 68 11.32 13.16 7.35
CA MET A 68 12.53 13.32 6.53
C MET A 68 13.80 12.94 7.29
N LYS A 69 13.73 12.85 8.63
CA LYS A 69 14.86 12.45 9.46
C LYS A 69 15.04 10.94 9.40
N SER A 70 16.28 10.49 9.26
CA SER A 70 16.64 9.09 9.43
C SER A 70 16.85 8.79 10.90
N ASN A 71 16.17 7.78 11.44
CA ASN A 71 16.35 7.35 12.83
C ASN A 71 17.30 6.14 12.88
N ASP A 72 18.28 6.16 13.78
CA ASP A 72 19.22 5.05 13.98
C ASP A 72 18.66 4.00 14.95
N VAL A 73 17.58 3.33 14.54
CA VAL A 73 16.90 2.29 15.34
C VAL A 73 16.79 0.99 14.57
N LYS A 74 17.03 -0.14 15.26
CA LYS A 74 16.93 -1.49 14.66
C LYS A 74 15.48 -2.01 14.64
N LYS A 75 14.55 -1.20 14.15
CA LYS A 75 13.13 -1.53 14.03
C LYS A 75 12.54 -0.91 12.77
N ALA A 76 11.88 -1.73 11.95
CA ALA A 76 11.25 -1.30 10.70
C ALA A 76 9.74 -1.56 10.70
N GLY A 77 8.98 -0.63 10.12
CA GLY A 77 7.54 -0.76 9.89
C GLY A 77 7.26 -1.36 8.51
N VAL A 78 6.27 -2.25 8.39
CA VAL A 78 5.83 -2.79 7.10
C VAL A 78 4.31 -2.73 6.98
N ILE A 79 3.81 -1.91 6.07
CA ILE A 79 2.41 -1.84 5.69
C ILE A 79 2.17 -2.84 4.56
N VAL A 80 1.30 -3.82 4.78
CA VAL A 80 1.03 -4.89 3.82
C VAL A 80 -0.39 -4.75 3.28
N VAL A 81 -0.52 -4.41 2.00
CA VAL A 81 -1.80 -4.24 1.30
C VAL A 81 -2.18 -5.52 0.58
N THR A 82 -3.31 -6.11 0.98
CA THR A 82 -3.88 -7.34 0.42
C THR A 82 -5.38 -7.23 0.24
N THR A 83 -5.97 -8.21 -0.43
CA THR A 83 -7.43 -8.27 -0.60
C THR A 83 -8.12 -8.88 0.62
N ASP A 84 -9.39 -8.51 0.84
CA ASP A 84 -10.24 -9.21 1.81
C ASP A 84 -10.75 -10.56 1.28
N LYS A 85 -11.05 -10.61 -0.02
CA LYS A 85 -11.63 -11.78 -0.70
C LYS A 85 -10.57 -12.61 -1.40
N GLY A 86 -10.82 -13.92 -1.53
CA GLY A 86 -9.99 -14.83 -2.32
C GLY A 86 -10.30 -14.80 -3.81
N LEU A 87 -9.91 -15.87 -4.53
CA LEU A 87 -10.14 -16.05 -5.97
C LEU A 87 -9.52 -14.95 -6.85
N CYS A 88 -8.40 -14.38 -6.40
CA CYS A 88 -7.65 -13.30 -7.07
C CYS A 88 -6.38 -13.81 -7.77
N GLY A 89 -6.36 -15.09 -8.18
CA GLY A 89 -5.16 -15.73 -8.73
C GLY A 89 -3.96 -15.63 -7.80
N GLY A 90 -2.80 -15.25 -8.35
CA GLY A 90 -1.53 -15.14 -7.62
C GLY A 90 -1.30 -13.82 -6.89
N MET A 91 -2.22 -12.84 -6.95
CA MET A 91 -2.00 -11.47 -6.45
C MET A 91 -1.49 -11.43 -5.00
N ASN A 92 -2.27 -11.97 -4.05
CA ASN A 92 -1.86 -11.98 -2.63
C ASN A 92 -0.61 -12.83 -2.41
N THR A 93 -0.50 -13.97 -3.09
CA THR A 93 0.63 -14.88 -2.91
C THR A 93 1.95 -14.21 -3.32
N ASN A 94 1.95 -13.45 -4.41
CA ASN A 94 3.13 -12.77 -4.92
C ASN A 94 3.61 -11.68 -3.96
N VAL A 95 2.70 -10.80 -3.50
CA VAL A 95 3.07 -9.74 -2.54
C VAL A 95 3.50 -10.33 -1.19
N LEU A 96 2.82 -11.37 -0.70
CA LEU A 96 3.17 -11.98 0.59
C LEU A 96 4.51 -12.75 0.53
N ARG A 97 4.87 -13.34 -0.62
CA ARG A 97 6.23 -13.89 -0.81
C ARG A 97 7.29 -12.80 -0.77
N ALA A 98 7.07 -11.69 -1.47
CA ALA A 98 7.99 -10.55 -1.44
C ALA A 98 8.16 -10.01 -0.01
N VAL A 99 7.04 -9.83 0.72
CA VAL A 99 7.06 -9.39 2.12
C VAL A 99 7.83 -10.37 2.99
N THR A 100 7.63 -11.67 2.82
CA THR A 100 8.34 -12.70 3.61
C THR A 100 9.85 -12.65 3.36
N ALA A 101 10.27 -12.47 2.10
CA ALA A 101 11.68 -12.30 1.77
C ALA A 101 12.25 -11.06 2.45
N ARG A 102 11.53 -9.93 2.38
CA ARG A 102 11.96 -8.67 2.99
C ARG A 102 12.03 -8.75 4.52
N LEU A 103 11.06 -9.38 5.17
CA LEU A 103 11.06 -9.59 6.62
C LEU A 103 12.27 -10.43 7.06
N ARG A 104 12.63 -11.46 6.29
CA ARG A 104 13.82 -12.27 6.56
C ARG A 104 15.12 -11.49 6.37
N GLU A 105 15.22 -10.66 5.34
CA GLU A 105 16.37 -9.77 5.13
C GLU A 105 16.56 -8.81 6.31
N LEU A 106 15.49 -8.15 6.76
CA LEU A 106 15.51 -7.24 7.90
C LEU A 106 15.89 -7.98 9.20
N GLN A 107 15.35 -9.17 9.41
CA GLN A 107 15.70 -9.99 10.56
C GLN A 107 17.16 -10.44 10.53
N ALA A 108 17.71 -10.78 9.35
CA ALA A 108 19.12 -11.13 9.18
C ALA A 108 20.05 -9.94 9.47
N GLN A 109 19.58 -8.71 9.25
CA GLN A 109 20.27 -7.47 9.64
C GLN A 109 20.12 -7.14 11.14
N GLY A 110 19.43 -7.99 11.90
CA GLY A 110 19.17 -7.78 13.33
C GLY A 110 18.09 -6.73 13.60
N MET A 111 17.27 -6.38 12.60
CA MET A 111 16.14 -5.47 12.77
C MET A 111 14.87 -6.22 13.20
N SER A 112 14.18 -5.66 14.17
CA SER A 112 12.81 -6.06 14.51
C SER A 112 11.80 -5.43 13.53
N THR A 113 10.63 -6.07 13.36
CA THR A 113 9.63 -5.60 12.39
C THR A 113 8.24 -5.52 13.01
N ASP A 114 7.58 -4.38 12.81
CA ASP A 114 6.18 -4.15 13.16
C ASP A 114 5.36 -4.02 11.87
N ALA A 115 4.28 -4.80 11.78
CA ALA A 115 3.48 -4.89 10.58
C ALA A 115 2.10 -4.27 10.76
N VAL A 116 1.61 -3.58 9.73
CA VAL A 116 0.21 -3.18 9.62
C VAL A 116 -0.42 -3.94 8.47
N ALA A 117 -1.51 -4.65 8.77
CA ALA A 117 -2.21 -5.47 7.79
C ALA A 117 -3.43 -4.73 7.22
N ILE A 118 -3.43 -4.49 5.92
CA ILE A 118 -4.58 -3.97 5.19
C ILE A 118 -5.17 -5.14 4.38
N GLY A 119 -6.35 -5.60 4.78
CA GLY A 119 -7.08 -6.72 4.18
C GLY A 119 -6.95 -8.04 4.95
N ASN A 120 -8.01 -8.86 4.90
CA ASN A 120 -8.09 -10.14 5.62
C ASN A 120 -7.00 -11.14 5.24
N LYS A 121 -6.56 -11.19 3.96
CA LYS A 121 -5.58 -12.19 3.51
C LYS A 121 -4.19 -11.91 4.08
N GLY A 122 -3.79 -10.66 4.15
CA GLY A 122 -2.54 -10.21 4.77
C GLY A 122 -2.57 -10.43 6.28
N LEU A 123 -3.66 -10.05 6.96
CA LEU A 123 -3.81 -10.26 8.40
C LEU A 123 -3.68 -11.73 8.79
N GLY A 124 -4.43 -12.61 8.11
CA GLY A 124 -4.37 -14.05 8.37
C GLY A 124 -2.99 -14.65 8.10
N PHE A 125 -2.29 -14.17 7.07
CA PHE A 125 -0.94 -14.64 6.76
C PHE A 125 0.09 -14.17 7.79
N LEU A 126 0.12 -12.88 8.11
CA LEU A 126 1.06 -12.28 9.06
C LEU A 126 0.92 -12.91 10.45
N THR A 127 -0.31 -13.11 10.89
CA THR A 127 -0.60 -13.82 12.16
C THR A 127 -0.07 -15.26 12.13
N ARG A 128 -0.26 -15.97 11.01
CA ARG A 128 0.19 -17.36 10.86
C ARG A 128 1.72 -17.51 10.89
N ILE A 129 2.45 -16.55 10.34
CA ILE A 129 3.92 -16.58 10.34
C ILE A 129 4.53 -16.01 11.63
N GLY A 130 3.71 -15.57 12.59
CA GLY A 130 4.17 -15.00 13.86
C GLY A 130 4.76 -13.59 13.74
N ALA A 131 4.42 -12.84 12.69
CA ALA A 131 4.83 -11.44 12.57
C ALA A 131 4.07 -10.58 13.58
N LYS A 132 4.73 -9.56 14.15
CA LYS A 132 4.11 -8.64 15.10
C LYS A 132 3.20 -7.65 14.36
N VAL A 133 1.90 -7.90 14.40
CA VAL A 133 0.89 -7.00 13.78
C VAL A 133 0.44 -5.96 14.81
N VAL A 134 0.83 -4.70 14.60
CA VAL A 134 0.51 -3.59 15.53
C VAL A 134 -0.87 -2.99 15.27
N SER A 135 -1.32 -3.03 14.02
CA SER A 135 -2.66 -2.57 13.65
C SER A 135 -3.14 -3.26 12.38
N HIS A 136 -4.44 -3.28 12.16
CA HIS A 136 -5.02 -3.84 10.96
C HIS A 136 -6.34 -3.17 10.61
N VAL A 137 -6.69 -3.25 9.32
CA VAL A 137 -8.03 -2.94 8.83
C VAL A 137 -8.43 -3.99 7.81
N THR A 138 -9.67 -4.45 7.93
CA THR A 138 -10.24 -5.47 7.07
C THR A 138 -11.63 -5.05 6.62
N GLN A 139 -12.19 -5.78 5.66
CA GLN A 139 -13.53 -5.55 5.15
C GLN A 139 -13.72 -4.13 4.57
N LEU A 140 -12.73 -3.67 3.81
CA LEU A 140 -12.77 -2.37 3.12
C LEU A 140 -13.79 -2.35 1.97
N GLY A 141 -14.18 -3.53 1.49
CA GLY A 141 -15.13 -3.68 0.39
C GLY A 141 -14.54 -3.25 -0.95
N ASP A 142 -15.42 -2.96 -1.91
CA ASP A 142 -15.00 -2.56 -3.27
C ASP A 142 -14.74 -1.05 -3.39
N THR A 143 -15.05 -0.27 -2.35
CA THR A 143 -14.88 1.19 -2.29
C THR A 143 -14.19 1.56 -0.98
N PRO A 144 -12.86 1.54 -0.94
CA PRO A 144 -12.12 1.96 0.24
C PRO A 144 -12.33 3.47 0.47
N HIS A 145 -12.53 3.85 1.72
CA HIS A 145 -12.64 5.24 2.15
C HIS A 145 -11.40 5.59 2.99
N LEU A 146 -10.85 6.79 2.79
CA LEU A 146 -9.61 7.23 3.42
C LEU A 146 -9.68 7.15 4.95
N GLU A 147 -10.81 7.56 5.54
CA GLU A 147 -11.04 7.56 6.99
C GLU A 147 -10.75 6.22 7.67
N LYS A 148 -11.03 5.10 6.98
CA LYS A 148 -10.77 3.75 7.52
C LYS A 148 -9.30 3.35 7.46
N LEU A 149 -8.50 3.99 6.60
CA LEU A 149 -7.08 3.71 6.41
C LEU A 149 -6.20 4.57 7.33
N ILE A 150 -6.65 5.76 7.70
CA ILE A 150 -5.89 6.70 8.55
C ILE A 150 -5.51 6.03 9.87
N GLY A 151 -6.46 5.47 10.60
CA GLY A 151 -6.20 4.88 11.92
C GLY A 151 -5.08 3.82 11.93
N PRO A 152 -5.16 2.77 11.10
CA PRO A 152 -4.13 1.73 11.05
C PRO A 152 -2.75 2.22 10.61
N VAL A 153 -2.70 3.11 9.61
CA VAL A 153 -1.43 3.63 9.09
C VAL A 153 -0.78 4.59 10.08
N LYS A 154 -1.59 5.42 10.76
CA LYS A 154 -1.13 6.39 11.75
C LYS A 154 -0.32 5.76 12.88
N VAL A 155 -0.63 4.52 13.29
CA VAL A 155 0.15 3.81 14.31
C VAL A 155 1.64 3.74 13.93
N LEU A 156 1.97 3.36 12.69
CA LEU A 156 3.37 3.30 12.24
C LEU A 156 3.96 4.69 11.99
N LEU A 157 3.16 5.64 11.51
CA LEU A 157 3.62 7.02 11.31
C LEU A 157 3.97 7.68 12.64
N ASP A 158 3.15 7.49 13.67
CA ASP A 158 3.38 8.02 15.02
C ASP A 158 4.62 7.35 15.67
N GLU A 159 4.80 6.02 15.52
CA GLU A 159 6.01 5.33 15.97
C GLU A 159 7.26 5.86 15.26
N TYR A 160 7.18 6.14 13.96
CA TYR A 160 8.28 6.74 13.21
C TYR A 160 8.60 8.17 13.68
N ALA A 161 7.56 9.00 13.87
CA ALA A 161 7.72 10.37 14.35
C ALA A 161 8.36 10.45 15.75
N LYS A 162 8.09 9.46 16.60
CA LYS A 162 8.72 9.30 17.93
C LYS A 162 10.16 8.79 17.86
N GLY A 163 10.65 8.40 16.69
CA GLY A 163 11.98 7.82 16.52
C GLY A 163 12.05 6.34 16.88
N GLU A 164 10.93 5.63 17.05
CA GLU A 164 10.93 4.20 17.40
C GLU A 164 11.13 3.30 16.18
N LEU A 165 10.90 3.82 14.96
CA LEU A 165 11.14 3.13 13.70
C LEU A 165 12.21 3.86 12.89
N SER A 166 13.10 3.12 12.24
CA SER A 166 14.08 3.67 11.30
C SER A 166 13.57 3.76 9.87
N THR A 167 12.64 2.90 9.47
CA THR A 167 12.13 2.87 8.09
C THR A 167 10.72 2.30 8.07
N VAL A 168 9.87 2.82 7.18
CA VAL A 168 8.54 2.28 6.90
C VAL A 168 8.46 1.86 5.44
N TYR A 169 8.09 0.60 5.21
CA TYR A 169 7.85 0.04 3.88
C TYR A 169 6.36 -0.11 3.62
N ILE A 170 5.95 0.06 2.36
CA ILE A 170 4.63 -0.32 1.87
C ILE A 170 4.76 -1.41 0.81
N ALA A 171 4.08 -2.52 1.05
CA ALA A 171 4.01 -3.66 0.14
C ALA A 171 2.62 -3.71 -0.50
N TYR A 172 2.56 -3.55 -1.81
CA TYR A 172 1.30 -3.52 -2.55
C TYR A 172 1.46 -4.17 -3.93
N THR A 173 0.34 -4.38 -4.62
CA THR A 173 0.34 -4.83 -6.01
C THR A 173 0.12 -3.64 -6.92
N ARG A 174 1.15 -3.26 -7.70
CA ARG A 174 1.07 -2.22 -8.71
C ARG A 174 0.32 -2.74 -9.94
N PHE A 175 -0.68 -1.97 -10.37
CA PHE A 175 -1.43 -2.25 -11.58
C PHE A 175 -0.68 -1.68 -12.79
N GLU A 176 -0.16 -2.54 -13.67
CA GLU A 176 0.38 -2.12 -14.97
C GLU A 176 -0.70 -2.19 -16.05
N ASN A 177 -1.29 -3.38 -16.22
CA ASN A 177 -2.37 -3.61 -17.17
C ASN A 177 -3.26 -4.76 -16.70
N THR A 178 -4.28 -5.10 -17.49
CA THR A 178 -5.26 -6.14 -17.14
C THR A 178 -4.65 -7.52 -16.93
N MET A 179 -3.51 -7.80 -17.56
CA MET A 179 -2.82 -9.09 -17.52
C MET A 179 -1.64 -9.12 -16.55
N ARG A 180 -0.97 -7.98 -16.35
CA ARG A 180 0.23 -7.85 -15.51
C ARG A 180 0.00 -6.97 -14.29
N GLN A 181 0.25 -7.58 -13.15
CA GLN A 181 0.15 -7.01 -11.82
C GLN A 181 1.45 -7.35 -11.09
N GLU A 182 2.19 -6.33 -10.68
CA GLU A 182 3.52 -6.49 -10.12
C GLU A 182 3.50 -6.29 -8.60
N SER A 183 4.10 -7.20 -7.84
CA SER A 183 4.27 -7.02 -6.41
C SER A 183 5.46 -6.10 -6.15
N VAL A 184 5.20 -4.96 -5.51
CA VAL A 184 6.20 -3.94 -5.23
C VAL A 184 6.30 -3.74 -3.72
N ILE A 185 7.54 -3.64 -3.23
CA ILE A 185 7.83 -3.16 -1.88
C ILE A 185 8.57 -1.84 -2.05
N GLU A 186 7.95 -0.79 -1.58
CA GLU A 186 8.45 0.57 -1.69
C GLU A 186 8.74 1.12 -0.31
N GLN A 187 9.81 1.89 -0.18
CA GLN A 187 10.09 2.60 1.07
C GLN A 187 9.24 3.87 1.09
N LEU A 188 8.37 3.98 2.09
CA LEU A 188 7.51 5.15 2.29
C LEU A 188 8.21 6.21 3.14
N LEU A 189 8.84 5.81 4.26
CA LEU A 189 9.59 6.69 5.15
C LEU A 189 10.99 6.11 5.44
N PRO A 190 12.04 6.93 5.63
CA PRO A 190 12.05 8.39 5.45
C PRO A 190 11.77 8.82 4.02
N LEU A 191 11.18 10.01 3.87
CA LEU A 191 11.04 10.68 2.59
C LEU A 191 12.44 11.11 2.11
N SER A 192 12.88 10.57 0.99
CA SER A 192 14.13 10.98 0.34
C SER A 192 13.83 12.10 -0.65
N VAL A 193 14.35 13.30 -0.37
CA VAL A 193 14.23 14.47 -1.26
C VAL A 193 14.78 14.16 -2.66
N GLU A 194 15.88 13.41 -2.75
CA GLU A 194 16.48 12.99 -4.03
C GLU A 194 15.56 12.08 -4.84
N LYS A 195 14.88 11.11 -4.19
CA LYS A 195 13.87 10.27 -4.86
C LYS A 195 12.67 11.10 -5.30
N MET A 196 12.19 12.00 -4.45
CA MET A 196 11.07 12.87 -4.77
C MET A 196 11.40 13.79 -5.96
N GLN A 197 12.62 14.32 -6.04
CA GLN A 197 13.11 15.11 -7.17
C GLN A 197 13.20 14.30 -8.47
N GLN A 198 13.69 13.06 -8.41
CA GLN A 198 13.73 12.17 -9.58
C GLN A 198 12.32 11.88 -10.10
N GLU A 199 11.39 11.57 -9.22
CA GLU A 199 9.99 11.30 -9.59
C GLU A 199 9.27 12.54 -10.14
N THR A 200 9.53 13.74 -9.58
CA THR A 200 8.97 15.01 -10.10
C THR A 200 9.56 15.41 -11.47
N ARG A 201 10.83 15.07 -11.71
CA ARG A 201 11.46 15.25 -13.04
C ARG A 201 10.84 14.31 -14.07
N ASP A 202 10.59 13.06 -13.70
CA ASP A 202 9.95 12.08 -14.56
C ASP A 202 8.47 12.41 -14.86
N SER A 203 7.78 13.10 -13.94
CA SER A 203 6.41 13.60 -14.15
C SER A 203 6.32 14.92 -14.94
N GLY A 204 7.45 15.46 -15.41
CA GLY A 204 7.51 16.65 -16.27
C GLY A 204 7.11 17.96 -15.59
N THR A 205 7.04 18.00 -14.26
CA THR A 205 6.53 19.15 -13.50
C THR A 205 7.69 20.05 -13.03
N GLN A 206 8.34 20.74 -13.97
CA GLN A 206 9.47 21.66 -13.71
C GLN A 206 9.03 23.09 -13.35
N HIS A 207 8.18 23.25 -12.33
CA HIS A 207 7.88 24.59 -11.83
C HIS A 207 8.19 24.67 -10.33
N SER A 208 9.41 25.14 -10.06
CA SER A 208 9.81 25.73 -8.78
C SER A 208 9.06 27.06 -8.63
N TRP A 209 7.79 26.99 -8.22
CA TRP A 209 7.10 28.17 -7.72
C TRP A 209 7.50 28.36 -6.26
N ASP A 210 8.01 29.56 -5.96
CA ASP A 210 8.24 29.97 -4.60
C ASP A 210 6.88 30.28 -3.95
N TYR A 211 6.57 29.59 -2.86
CA TYR A 211 5.26 29.66 -2.22
C TYR A 211 5.35 30.59 -1.00
N ILE A 212 4.36 31.46 -0.85
CA ILE A 212 4.11 32.17 0.41
C ILE A 212 3.25 31.24 1.26
N TYR A 213 3.78 30.81 2.41
CA TYR A 213 3.10 29.90 3.32
C TYR A 213 2.40 30.69 4.43
N GLU A 214 1.11 30.45 4.63
CA GLU A 214 0.32 31.00 5.73
C GLU A 214 -0.29 29.84 6.56
N PRO A 215 -0.21 29.85 7.91
CA PRO A 215 0.37 30.90 8.77
C PRO A 215 1.91 30.92 8.79
N ASP A 216 2.55 29.77 8.60
CA ASP A 216 4.00 29.60 8.46
C ASP A 216 4.30 28.26 7.77
N ALA A 217 5.52 28.09 7.26
CA ALA A 217 5.90 26.90 6.50
C ALA A 217 5.85 25.60 7.34
N GLN A 218 6.23 25.66 8.62
CA GLN A 218 6.24 24.48 9.49
C GLN A 218 4.82 23.96 9.72
N SER A 219 3.89 24.84 10.08
CA SER A 219 2.48 24.47 10.28
C SER A 219 1.86 23.84 9.01
N VAL A 220 2.19 24.37 7.84
CA VAL A 220 1.71 23.83 6.55
C VAL A 220 2.32 22.45 6.26
N ILE A 221 3.61 22.22 6.56
CA ILE A 221 4.26 20.92 6.38
C ILE A 221 3.63 19.86 7.27
N ASP A 222 3.48 20.17 8.55
CA ASP A 222 2.97 19.23 9.54
C ASP A 222 1.55 18.79 9.18
N ASP A 223 0.70 19.73 8.75
CA ASP A 223 -0.66 19.42 8.31
C ASP A 223 -0.71 18.64 6.98
N LEU A 224 0.22 18.91 6.05
CA LEU A 224 0.23 18.29 4.73
C LEU A 224 0.81 16.87 4.75
N LEU A 225 1.79 16.59 5.61
CA LEU A 225 2.43 15.28 5.70
C LEU A 225 1.69 14.28 6.59
N VAL A 226 0.78 14.75 7.45
CA VAL A 226 -0.02 13.90 8.37
C VAL A 226 -1.38 13.51 7.78
N ARG A 227 -1.87 14.21 6.75
CA ARG A 227 -3.14 13.96 6.07
C ARG A 227 -3.04 12.93 4.94
#